data_AF-A0A3D3RIA6-F1
#
_entry.id   AF-A0A3D3RIA6-F1
#
_cell.length_a   1.000
_cell.length_b   1.000
_cell.length_c   1.000
_cell.angle_alpha   90.00
_cell.angle_beta   90.00
_cell.angle_gamma   90.00
#
_symmetry.space_group_name_H-M   'P 1'
#
loop_
_entity.id
_entity.type
_entity.pdbx_description
1 polymer ?
#
loop_
_entity_poly.entity_id
_entity_poly.type
_entity_poly.pdbx_seq_one_letter_code
_entity_poly.pdbx_strand_id
1 'polypeptide(L)'
;MRRRRKKQSWKLAMILFAFICYSMIAWNIQAGAGDEDIVVLEEGATRADIQRALNRNSTSERMHLTVKIPAGNYFLDQTLYVYSNTTVIADENAIFTLDPEKKIMLSSYNYKYDKGG
;
A
#
# COMPACT_ATOMS: atom_id res chain seq x y z
N MET A 1 -37.60 -7.54 51.86
CA MET A 1 -37.72 -7.54 50.38
C MET A 1 -36.79 -6.55 49.63
N ARG A 2 -36.23 -5.49 50.25
CA ARG A 2 -35.35 -4.48 49.60
C ARG A 2 -33.94 -4.93 49.19
N ARG A 3 -33.35 -5.93 49.87
CA ARG A 3 -31.96 -6.39 49.61
C ARG A 3 -31.79 -7.20 48.32
N ARG A 4 -32.86 -7.85 47.83
CA ARG A 4 -32.83 -8.63 46.57
C ARG A 4 -32.80 -7.72 45.32
N ARG A 5 -33.48 -6.57 45.37
CA ARG A 5 -33.52 -5.59 44.26
C ARG A 5 -32.17 -4.93 43.98
N LYS A 6 -31.39 -4.61 45.02
CA LYS A 6 -30.02 -4.04 44.87
C LYS A 6 -29.02 -5.02 44.26
N LYS A 7 -29.06 -6.30 44.68
CA LYS A 7 -28.21 -7.35 44.09
C LYS A 7 -28.55 -7.60 42.61
N GLN A 8 -29.83 -7.51 42.26
CA GLN A 8 -30.30 -7.69 40.89
C GLN A 8 -29.94 -6.49 40.00
N SER A 9 -30.01 -5.26 40.52
CA SER A 9 -29.58 -4.06 39.79
C SER A 9 -28.07 -4.03 39.53
N TRP A 10 -27.25 -4.54 40.47
CA TRP A 10 -25.80 -4.66 40.28
C TRP A 10 -25.44 -5.71 39.23
N LYS A 11 -26.12 -6.85 39.23
CA LYS A 11 -25.92 -7.89 38.20
C LYS A 11 -26.28 -7.36 36.80
N LEU A 12 -27.38 -6.63 36.67
CA LEU A 12 -27.78 -6.00 35.40
C LEU A 12 -26.79 -4.94 34.94
N ALA A 13 -26.29 -4.10 35.86
CA ALA A 13 -25.29 -3.09 35.55
C ALA A 13 -23.96 -3.70 35.06
N MET A 14 -23.51 -4.81 35.65
CA MET A 14 -22.29 -5.50 35.20
C MET A 14 -22.43 -6.17 33.83
N ILE A 15 -23.59 -6.74 33.53
CA ILE A 15 -23.86 -7.34 32.21
C ILE A 15 -23.89 -6.24 31.13
N LEU A 16 -24.52 -5.10 31.42
CA LEU A 16 -24.57 -3.95 30.51
C LEU A 16 -23.17 -3.38 30.26
N PHE A 17 -22.36 -3.25 31.33
CA PHE A 17 -20.97 -2.77 31.21
C PHE A 17 -20.09 -3.73 30.39
N ALA A 18 -20.22 -5.04 30.60
CA ALA A 18 -19.51 -6.04 29.79
C ALA A 18 -19.90 -5.98 28.30
N PHE A 19 -21.17 -5.70 27.99
CA PHE A 19 -21.64 -5.54 26.61
C PHE A 19 -21.08 -4.27 25.94
N ILE A 20 -20.98 -3.17 26.68
CA ILE A 20 -20.35 -1.92 26.22
C ILE A 20 -18.83 -2.10 26.02
N CYS A 21 -18.15 -2.81 26.92
CA CYS A 21 -16.74 -3.13 26.74
C CYS A 21 -16.51 -4.03 25.53
N TYR A 22 -17.36 -5.04 25.32
CA TYR A 22 -17.28 -5.92 24.15
C TYR A 22 -17.47 -5.15 22.83
N SER A 23 -18.42 -4.20 22.78
CA SER A 23 -18.61 -3.38 21.59
C SER A 23 -17.44 -2.43 21.31
N MET A 24 -16.78 -1.87 22.34
CA MET A 24 -15.58 -1.04 22.14
C MET A 24 -14.37 -1.83 21.63
N ILE A 25 -14.23 -3.11 22.04
CA ILE A 25 -13.14 -3.98 21.61
C ILE A 25 -13.36 -4.45 20.16
N ALA A 26 -14.59 -4.77 19.76
CA ALA A 26 -14.90 -5.26 18.42
C ALA A 26 -14.64 -4.24 17.29
N TRP A 27 -14.61 -2.94 17.59
CA TRP A 27 -14.39 -1.88 16.60
C TRP A 27 -12.93 -1.47 16.42
N ASN A 28 -12.01 -2.01 17.24
CA ASN A 28 -10.57 -1.67 17.17
C ASN A 28 -9.69 -2.81 16.63
N ILE A 29 -10.28 -3.88 16.11
CA ILE A 29 -9.53 -4.95 15.43
C ILE A 29 -9.52 -4.66 13.93
N GLN A 30 -8.83 -3.58 13.55
CA GLN A 30 -8.20 -3.51 12.23
C GLN A 30 -6.69 -3.41 12.49
N ALA A 31 -6.13 -4.53 12.96
CA ALA A 31 -4.70 -4.71 13.07
C ALA A 31 -4.08 -4.68 11.66
N GLY A 32 -3.05 -3.87 11.49
CA GLY A 32 -2.38 -3.61 10.22
C GLY A 32 -1.86 -4.88 9.55
N ALA A 33 -2.47 -5.24 8.43
CA ALA A 33 -1.71 -5.60 7.26
C ALA A 33 -1.49 -4.27 6.52
N GLY A 34 -0.25 -3.85 6.30
CA GLY A 34 -0.02 -2.81 5.30
C GLY A 34 -0.61 -3.32 4.00
N ASP A 35 -1.59 -2.60 3.43
CA ASP A 35 -2.20 -3.02 2.18
C ASP A 35 -1.08 -3.15 1.13
N GLU A 36 -0.83 -4.37 0.67
CA GLU A 36 0.10 -4.67 -0.41
C GLU A 36 -0.70 -4.77 -1.70
N ASP A 37 -0.44 -3.88 -2.65
CA ASP A 37 -0.96 -3.95 -4.02
C ASP A 37 0.12 -4.55 -4.92
N ILE A 38 -0.22 -5.61 -5.66
CA ILE A 38 0.69 -6.26 -6.58
C ILE A 38 0.14 -6.10 -7.99
N VAL A 39 0.93 -5.44 -8.85
CA VAL A 39 0.61 -5.24 -10.26
C VAL A 39 1.57 -6.05 -11.09
N VAL A 40 1.05 -7.01 -11.85
CA VAL A 40 1.81 -7.74 -12.86
C VAL A 40 1.49 -7.13 -14.21
N LEU A 41 2.51 -6.66 -14.93
CA LEU A 41 2.34 -6.18 -16.29
C LEU A 41 2.20 -7.36 -17.26
N GLU A 42 1.51 -7.12 -18.37
CA GLU A 42 1.41 -8.08 -19.46
C GLU A 42 2.68 -8.07 -20.33
N GLU A 43 2.94 -9.17 -21.04
CA GLU A 43 4.00 -9.23 -22.05
C GLU A 43 3.74 -8.18 -23.14
N GLY A 44 4.81 -7.52 -23.60
CA GLY A 44 4.70 -6.42 -24.56
C GLY A 44 4.19 -5.11 -23.97
N ALA A 45 4.07 -4.99 -22.64
CA ALA A 45 3.79 -3.73 -21.98
C ALA A 45 4.74 -2.61 -22.43
N THR A 46 4.19 -1.42 -22.64
CA THR A 46 4.97 -0.25 -23.06
C THR A 46 5.51 0.51 -21.86
N ARG A 47 6.45 1.45 -22.08
CA ARG A 47 6.89 2.39 -21.04
C ARG A 47 5.71 3.13 -20.38
N ALA A 48 4.67 3.47 -21.15
CA ALA A 48 3.48 4.12 -20.62
C ALA A 48 2.71 3.22 -19.65
N ASP A 49 2.67 1.91 -19.90
CA ASP A 49 2.02 0.94 -19.03
C ASP A 49 2.78 0.77 -17.72
N ILE A 50 4.12 0.71 -17.79
CA ILE A 50 4.98 0.68 -16.60
C ILE A 50 4.73 1.94 -15.75
N GLN A 51 4.73 3.13 -16.35
CA GLN A 51 4.47 4.36 -15.61
C GLN A 51 3.05 4.40 -15.02
N ARG A 52 2.05 3.88 -15.76
CA ARG A 52 0.67 3.81 -15.28
C ARG A 52 0.54 2.92 -14.06
N ALA A 53 1.26 1.80 -14.01
CA ALA A 53 1.34 0.95 -12.84
C ALA A 53 1.98 1.68 -11.65
N LEU A 54 3.12 2.34 -11.87
CA LEU A 54 3.82 3.13 -10.83
C LEU A 54 2.96 4.28 -10.29
N ASN A 55 2.15 4.92 -11.15
CA ASN A 55 1.28 6.03 -10.76
C ASN A 55 0.18 5.64 -9.75
N ARG A 56 -0.06 4.36 -9.49
CA ARG A 56 -0.98 3.93 -8.41
C ARG A 56 -0.53 4.43 -7.03
N ASN A 57 0.78 4.60 -6.82
CA ASN A 57 1.34 5.18 -5.59
C ASN A 57 1.66 6.68 -5.72
N SER A 58 1.16 7.37 -6.74
CA SER A 58 1.41 8.82 -6.89
C SER A 58 0.78 9.68 -5.78
N THR A 59 -0.27 9.17 -5.12
CA THR A 59 -1.01 9.89 -4.08
C THR A 59 -1.22 9.08 -2.79
N SER A 60 -0.82 7.81 -2.77
CA SER A 60 -1.03 6.91 -1.62
C SER A 60 0.25 6.80 -0.79
N GLU A 61 0.19 7.28 0.46
CA GLU A 61 1.33 7.21 1.39
C GLU A 61 1.36 5.91 2.21
N ARG A 62 0.32 5.08 2.18
CA ARG A 62 0.14 3.96 3.12
C ARG A 62 0.16 2.56 2.48
N MET A 63 0.07 2.46 1.16
CA MET A 63 0.00 1.19 0.46
C MET A 63 1.37 0.81 -0.10
N HIS A 64 1.83 -0.42 0.16
CA HIS A 64 3.05 -0.94 -0.48
C HIS A 64 2.69 -1.42 -1.88
N LEU A 65 3.34 -0.90 -2.91
CA LEU A 65 3.08 -1.29 -4.29
C LEU A 65 4.23 -2.16 -4.81
N THR A 66 3.93 -3.36 -5.29
CA THR A 66 4.89 -4.20 -6.01
C THR A 66 4.52 -4.24 -7.50
N VAL A 67 5.37 -3.69 -8.37
CA VAL A 67 5.21 -3.77 -9.83
C VAL A 67 6.13 -4.86 -10.39
N LYS A 68 5.55 -5.89 -11.02
CA LYS A 68 6.27 -6.97 -11.69
C LYS A 68 6.28 -6.75 -13.20
N ILE A 69 7.47 -6.68 -13.78
CA ILE A 69 7.71 -6.49 -15.21
C ILE A 69 8.14 -7.84 -15.79
N PRO A 70 7.38 -8.45 -16.72
CA PRO A 70 7.74 -9.73 -17.32
C PRO A 70 8.95 -9.61 -18.26
N ALA A 71 9.40 -10.73 -18.80
CA ALA A 71 10.43 -10.75 -19.85
C ALA A 71 9.97 -9.96 -21.09
N GLY A 72 10.91 -9.32 -21.77
CA GLY A 72 10.60 -8.55 -22.98
C GLY A 72 11.59 -7.41 -23.25
N ASN A 73 11.38 -6.72 -24.36
CA ASN A 73 12.16 -5.55 -24.74
C ASN A 73 11.34 -4.27 -24.50
N TYR A 74 11.82 -3.41 -23.62
CA TYR A 74 11.15 -2.18 -23.22
C TYR A 74 11.94 -0.98 -23.70
N PHE A 75 11.41 -0.26 -24.68
CA PHE A 75 11.99 1.00 -25.13
C PHE A 75 11.54 2.14 -24.21
N LEU A 76 12.48 2.70 -23.46
CA LEU A 76 12.26 3.80 -22.53
C LEU A 76 12.56 5.11 -23.26
N ASP A 77 11.53 5.65 -23.92
CA ASP A 77 11.57 6.96 -24.57
C ASP A 77 11.45 8.12 -23.56
N GLN A 78 11.26 7.85 -22.27
CA GLN A 78 11.20 8.83 -21.19
C GLN A 78 11.61 8.16 -19.87
N THR A 79 12.07 8.97 -18.90
CA THR A 79 12.33 8.52 -17.54
C THR A 79 11.08 7.95 -16.88
N LEU A 80 11.24 6.86 -16.13
CA LEU A 80 10.20 6.32 -15.25
C LEU A 80 10.31 6.96 -13.87
N TYR A 81 9.17 7.39 -13.31
CA TYR A 81 9.09 7.90 -11.94
C TYR A 81 8.59 6.80 -11.01
N VAL A 82 9.44 6.44 -10.05
CA VAL A 82 9.12 5.48 -8.98
C VAL A 82 8.80 6.27 -7.72
N TYR A 83 7.64 5.98 -7.12
CA TYR A 83 7.17 6.64 -5.91
C TYR A 83 7.61 5.88 -4.67
N SER A 84 7.62 6.55 -3.51
CA SER A 84 7.94 5.91 -2.23
C SER A 84 7.03 4.70 -1.97
N ASN A 85 7.52 3.78 -1.15
CA ASN A 85 6.83 2.52 -0.83
C ASN A 85 6.47 1.66 -2.06
N THR A 86 7.30 1.72 -3.11
CA THR A 86 7.14 0.93 -4.34
C THR A 86 8.33 0.01 -4.55
N THR A 87 8.08 -1.28 -4.76
CA THR A 87 9.06 -2.28 -5.19
C THR A 87 8.87 -2.56 -6.68
N VAL A 88 9.94 -2.49 -7.46
CA VAL A 88 9.93 -2.88 -8.89
C VAL A 88 10.73 -4.18 -9.04
N ILE A 89 10.09 -5.21 -9.56
CA ILE A 89 10.70 -6.51 -9.82
C ILE A 89 10.63 -6.75 -11.32
N ALA A 90 11.78 -6.72 -11.99
CA ALA A 90 11.88 -7.10 -13.39
C ALA A 90 12.31 -8.56 -13.50
N ASP A 91 11.74 -9.26 -14.48
CA ASP A 91 12.24 -10.56 -14.91
C ASP A 91 13.71 -10.45 -15.35
N GLU A 92 14.47 -11.53 -15.18
CA GLU A 92 15.89 -11.58 -15.56
C GLU A 92 16.10 -11.35 -17.08
N ASN A 93 15.09 -11.64 -17.89
CA ASN A 93 15.11 -11.47 -19.35
C ASN A 93 14.42 -10.16 -19.80
N ALA A 94 14.12 -9.24 -18.88
CA ALA A 94 13.62 -7.91 -19.23
C ALA A 94 14.78 -6.99 -19.66
N ILE A 95 14.76 -6.56 -20.92
CA ILE A 95 15.78 -5.67 -21.50
C ILE A 95 15.21 -4.27 -21.62
N PHE A 96 15.84 -3.32 -20.95
CA PHE A 96 15.48 -1.90 -21.01
C PHE A 96 16.43 -1.16 -21.95
N THR A 97 15.90 -0.70 -23.08
CA THR A 97 16.65 0.10 -24.04
C THR A 97 16.32 1.57 -23.85
N LEU A 98 17.34 2.37 -23.60
CA LEU A 98 17.20 3.82 -23.48
C LEU A 98 17.30 4.51 -24.83
N ASP A 99 16.50 5.55 -25.02
CA ASP A 99 16.81 6.56 -26.02
C ASP A 99 18.08 7.34 -25.59
N PRO A 100 19.21 7.23 -26.33
CA PRO A 100 20.48 7.82 -25.94
C PRO A 100 20.46 9.36 -25.93
N GLU A 101 19.51 10.00 -26.61
CA GLU A 101 19.36 11.46 -26.60
C GLU A 101 18.70 11.96 -25.31
N LYS A 102 18.03 11.09 -24.56
CA LYS A 102 17.32 11.44 -23.34
C LYS A 102 18.13 11.03 -22.13
N LYS A 103 18.85 12.00 -21.56
CA LYS A 103 19.56 11.86 -20.27
C LYS A 103 18.56 11.43 -19.20
N ILE A 104 18.65 10.19 -18.75
CA ILE A 104 17.88 9.72 -17.59
C ILE A 104 18.60 10.15 -16.32
N MET A 105 17.85 10.79 -15.42
CA MET A 105 18.21 10.91 -14.02
C MET A 105 17.36 9.92 -13.24
N LEU A 106 18.00 8.99 -12.53
CA LEU A 106 17.36 8.28 -11.43
C LEU A 106 17.24 9.29 -10.29
N SER A 107 16.12 10.02 -10.24
CA SER A 107 15.79 10.84 -9.08
C SER A 107 14.73 10.10 -8.26
N SER A 108 15.07 9.79 -7.01
CA SER A 108 14.04 9.49 -6.01
C SER A 108 13.19 10.76 -5.88
N TYR A 109 11.89 10.67 -6.17
CA TYR A 109 10.99 11.80 -6.02
C TYR A 109 10.86 12.11 -4.52
N ASN A 110 11.60 13.12 -4.05
CA ASN A 110 11.55 13.54 -2.66
C ASN A 110 10.28 14.36 -2.45
N TYR A 111 9.21 13.70 -2.01
CA TYR A 111 8.03 14.40 -1.51
C TYR A 111 8.46 15.23 -0.29
N LYS A 112 7.89 16.43 -0.11
CA LYS A 112 8.33 17.49 0.84
C LYS A 112 8.50 17.07 2.32
N TYR A 113 8.18 15.83 2.67
CA TYR A 113 8.27 15.25 4.01
C TYR A 113 9.11 13.98 4.11
N ASP A 114 9.77 13.53 3.04
CA ASP A 114 10.60 12.33 3.06
C ASP A 114 12.00 12.66 3.60
N LYS A 115 12.21 12.36 4.89
CA LYS A 115 13.52 12.40 5.53
C LYS A 115 14.18 11.06 5.30
N GLY A 116 14.80 10.91 4.13
CA GLY A 116 15.58 9.71 3.79
C GLY A 116 16.52 9.31 4.92
N GLY A 117 16.54 8.02 5.24
CA GLY A 117 17.48 7.39 6.18
C GLY A 117 18.77 6.93 5.50
#